data_AF-A0A8H5AZ44-F1
#
_entry.id   AF-A0A8H5AZ44-F1
#
_cell.length_a   1.000
_cell.length_b   1.000
_cell.length_c   1.000
_cell.angle_alpha   90.00
_cell.angle_beta   90.00
_cell.angle_gamma   90.00
#
_symmetry.space_group_name_H-M   'P 1'
#
loop_
_entity.id
_entity.type
_entity.pdbx_description
1 polymer ?
#
loop_
_entity_poly.entity_id
_entity_poly.type
_entity_poly.pdbx_seq_one_letter_code
_entity_poly.pdbx_strand_id
1 'polypeptide(L)' 'MSAEDALQFAWLVQKGHWFIVATATVTFWDHISTFDLEVELIWKKKVSLVQVLYIITRYAANGFFL' A
#
# COMPACT_ATOMS: atom_id res chain seq x y z
N MET A 1 -30.66 16.88 -11.86
CA MET A 1 -29.41 17.11 -11.12
C MET A 1 -29.10 18.59 -11.24
N SER A 2 -29.05 19.30 -10.12
CA SER A 2 -28.74 20.74 -10.09
C SER A 2 -27.30 20.97 -10.56
N ALA A 3 -27.01 22.14 -11.14
CA ALA A 3 -25.63 22.52 -11.48
C ALA A 3 -24.73 22.55 -10.24
N GLU A 4 -25.28 22.86 -9.07
CA GLU A 4 -24.56 22.81 -7.78
C GLU A 4 -24.19 21.37 -7.39
N ASP A 5 -25.09 20.40 -7.60
CA ASP A 5 -24.82 18.99 -7.31
C ASP A 5 -23.65 18.45 -8.15
N ALA A 6 -23.59 18.86 -9.43
CA ALA A 6 -22.53 18.46 -10.34
C ALA A 6 -21.16 19.01 -9.92
N LEU A 7 -21.12 20.26 -9.45
CA LEU A 7 -19.89 20.89 -8.94
C LEU A 7 -19.42 20.25 -7.63
N GLN A 8 -20.34 19.94 -6.71
CA GLN A 8 -20.04 19.23 -5.47
C GLN A 8 -19.47 17.83 -5.76
N PHE A 9 -20.07 17.11 -6.70
CA PHE A 9 -19.58 15.81 -7.11
C PHE A 9 -18.17 15.86 -7.73
N ALA A 10 -17.92 16.82 -8.63
CA ALA A 10 -16.60 17.02 -9.24
C ALA A 10 -15.52 17.31 -8.20
N TRP A 11 -15.82 18.15 -7.22
CA TRP A 11 -14.90 18.47 -6.12
C TRP A 11 -14.61 17.25 -5.23
N LEU A 12 -15.64 16.44 -4.96
CA LEU A 12 -15.49 15.20 -4.17
C LEU A 12 -14.59 14.19 -4.88
N VAL A 13 -14.79 13.99 -6.18
CA VAL A 13 -13.98 13.09 -7.02
C VAL A 13 -12.53 13.57 -7.07
N GLN A 14 -12.31 14.87 -7.27
CA GLN A 14 -10.95 15.44 -7.29
C GLN A 14 -10.23 15.22 -5.96
N LYS A 15 -10.90 15.42 -4.82
CA LYS A 15 -10.34 15.12 -3.51
C LYS A 15 -10.03 13.64 -3.33
N GLY A 16 -10.93 12.76 -3.78
CA GLY A 16 -10.73 11.31 -3.75
C GLY A 16 -9.44 10.88 -4.44
N HIS A 17 -9.12 11.45 -5.60
CA HIS A 17 -7.87 11.15 -6.32
C HIS A 17 -6.62 11.53 -5.52
N TRP A 18 -6.62 12.69 -4.85
CA TRP A 18 -5.49 13.09 -4.01
C TRP A 18 -5.30 12.15 -2.81
N PHE A 19 -6.38 11.68 -2.20
CA PHE A 19 -6.30 10.67 -1.14
C PHE A 19 -5.73 9.35 -1.64
N ILE A 20 -6.15 8.88 -2.82
CA ILE A 20 -5.62 7.65 -3.42
C ILE A 20 -4.11 7.78 -3.66
N VAL A 21 -3.66 8.90 -4.25
CA VAL A 21 -2.23 9.15 -4.50
C VAL A 21 -1.44 9.24 -3.20
N ALA A 22 -1.98 9.91 -2.17
CA ALA A 22 -1.33 10.00 -0.87
C ALA A 22 -1.19 8.64 -0.20
N THR A 23 -2.26 7.85 -0.15
CA THR A 23 -2.25 6.49 0.41
C THR A 23 -1.27 5.60 -0.34
N ALA A 24 -1.31 5.60 -1.68
CA ALA A 24 -0.38 4.85 -2.50
C ALA A 24 1.08 5.23 -2.20
N THR A 25 1.37 6.53 -2.11
CA THR A 25 2.72 7.02 -1.80
C THR A 25 3.20 6.55 -0.43
N VAL A 26 2.36 6.60 0.59
CA VAL A 26 2.68 6.12 1.94
C VAL A 26 2.91 4.61 1.94
N THR A 27 2.06 3.84 1.26
CA THR A 27 2.23 2.39 1.12
C THR A 27 3.54 2.04 0.41
N PHE A 28 3.87 2.73 -0.68
CA PHE A 28 5.14 2.53 -1.39
C PHE A 28 6.35 2.87 -0.51
N TRP A 29 6.26 3.96 0.26
CA TRP A 29 7.32 4.36 1.18
C TRP A 29 7.54 3.35 2.32
N ASP A 30 6.47 2.83 2.90
CA ASP A 30 6.54 1.74 3.90
C ASP A 30 7.23 0.50 3.30
N HIS A 31 6.92 0.17 2.05
CA HIS A 31 7.51 -0.96 1.34
C HIS A 31 9.01 -0.78 1.09
N ILE A 32 9.43 0.40 0.63
CA ILE A 32 10.84 0.68 0.34
C ILE A 32 11.67 0.72 1.64
N SER A 33 11.13 1.31 2.71
CA SER A 33 11.86 1.45 3.98
C SER A 33 12.07 0.11 4.71
N THR A 34 11.20 -0.86 4.49
CA THR A 34 11.32 -2.23 5.05
C THR A 34 12.09 -3.19 4.13
N PHE A 35 12.29 -2.84 2.87
CA PHE A 35 12.97 -3.66 1.87
C PHE A 35 14.42 -3.99 2.24
N ASP A 36 15.15 -3.09 2.89
CA ASP A 36 16.52 -3.36 3.36
C ASP A 36 16.56 -4.54 4.35
N LEU A 37 15.56 -4.60 5.25
CA LEU A 37 15.37 -5.69 6.20
C LEU A 37 14.99 -7.01 5.48
N GLU A 38 14.17 -6.91 4.43
CA GLU A 38 13.81 -8.06 3.57
C GLU A 38 15.04 -8.62 2.85
N VAL A 39 15.91 -7.76 2.32
CA VAL A 39 17.16 -8.16 1.65
C VAL A 39 18.13 -8.80 2.65
N GLU A 40 18.32 -8.22 3.83
CA GLU A 40 19.24 -8.76 4.83
C GLU A 40 18.78 -10.11 5.37
N LEU A 41 17.47 -10.26 5.63
CA LEU A 41 16.92 -11.52 6.10
C LEU A 41 16.90 -12.53 4.94
N ILE A 42 16.16 -12.26 3.85
CA ILE A 42 15.80 -13.24 2.81
C ILE A 42 16.95 -13.54 1.85
N TRP A 43 17.71 -12.53 1.44
CA TRP A 43 18.68 -12.69 0.36
C TRP A 43 20.09 -13.04 0.85
N LYS A 44 20.44 -12.70 2.10
CA LYS A 44 21.75 -13.04 2.68
C LYS A 44 21.77 -14.31 3.54
N LYS A 45 20.62 -14.86 3.96
CA LYS A 45 20.55 -16.08 4.79
C LYS A 45 19.76 -17.22 4.13
N LYS A 46 20.02 -18.46 4.55
CA LYS A 46 19.24 -19.65 4.14
C LYS A 46 17.76 -19.44 4.49
N VAL A 47 16.88 -19.77 3.54
CA VAL A 47 15.43 -19.58 3.66
C VAL A 47 14.93 -20.23 4.95
N SER A 48 14.28 -19.46 5.82
CA SER A 48 13.75 -19.92 7.11
C SER A 48 12.23 -19.80 7.17
N LEU A 49 11.59 -20.62 8.00
CA LEU A 49 10.13 -20.63 8.19
C LEU A 49 9.60 -19.22 8.59
N VAL A 50 10.40 -18.46 9.33
CA VAL A 50 10.07 -17.10 9.77
C VAL A 50 9.96 -16.14 8.59
N GLN A 51 10.74 -16.33 7.52
CA GLN A 51 10.63 -15.52 6.30
C GLN A 51 9.40 -15.85 5.49
N VAL A 52 9.04 -17.13 5.41
CA VAL A 52 7.81 -17.55 4.74
C VAL A 52 6.60 -16.99 5.48
N LEU A 53 6.58 -17.08 6.82
CA LEU A 53 5.57 -16.45 7.67
C LEU A 53 5.54 -14.93 7.50
N TYR A 54 6.69 -14.26 7.41
CA TYR A 54 6.76 -12.83 7.16
C TYR A 54 6.15 -12.45 5.81
N ILE A 55 6.52 -13.13 4.73
CA ILE A 55 5.97 -12.90 3.38
C ILE A 55 4.46 -13.16 3.35
N ILE A 56 4.00 -14.26 3.95
CA ILE A 56 2.56 -14.57 4.04
C ILE A 56 1.85 -13.46 4.82
N THR A 57 2.37 -13.04 5.96
CA THR A 57 1.71 -11.98 6.75
C THR A 57 1.74 -10.63 6.02
N ARG A 58 2.85 -10.30 5.34
CA ARG A 58 3.06 -9.03 4.65
C ARG A 58 2.21 -8.90 3.38
N TYR A 59 2.13 -9.96 2.57
CA TYR A 59 1.46 -9.93 1.26
C TYR A 59 0.09 -10.59 1.26
N ALA A 60 -0.18 -11.58 2.12
CA ALA A 60 -1.53 -12.13 2.25
C ALA A 60 -2.45 -11.20 3.06
N ALA A 61 -1.96 -10.48 4.06
CA ALA A 61 -2.80 -9.49 4.76
C ALA A 61 -3.07 -8.24 3.91
N ASN A 62 -2.05 -7.68 3.25
CA ASN A 62 -2.24 -6.52 2.37
C ASN A 62 -2.96 -6.88 1.06
N GLY A 63 -2.74 -8.08 0.50
CA GLY A 63 -3.43 -8.54 -0.72
C GLY A 63 -4.88 -8.98 -0.50
N PHE A 64 -5.29 -9.22 0.74
CA PHE A 64 -6.67 -9.56 1.10
C PHE A 64 -7.53 -8.33 1.44
N PHE A 65 -6.89 -7.19 1.71
CA PHE A 65 -7.54 -5.92 2.07
C PHE A 65 -7.41 -4.82 0.99
N LEU A 66 -7.16 -5.21 -0.26
CA LEU A 66 -7.23 -4.34 -1.44
C LEU A 66 -8.39 -4.74 -2.34
#